data_AF-A0A6L5YJD7-F1
#
_entry.id   AF-A0A6L5YJD7-F1
#
_cell.length_a   1.000
_cell.length_b   1.000
_cell.length_c   1.000
_cell.angle_alpha   90.00
_cell.angle_beta   90.00
_cell.angle_gamma   90.00
#
_symmetry.space_group_name_H-M   'P 1'
#
loop_
_entity.id
_entity.type
_entity.pdbx_description
1 polymer ?
#
loop_
_entity_poly.entity_id
_entity_poly.type
_entity_poly.pdbx_seq_one_letter_code
_entity_poly.pdbx_strand_id
1 'polypeptide(L)'
;MRLRIKEWTLNLSSKDNIVIPYKYIAETLLTKRGEDIPDIIILNEYVPQNNSCKKLKKLFEDKGYSSFYQGENTINQTIMLVREELKPSQVNEPVKIDPLKGEIFNIWPYIVHVQIALKGTIYNVIGCRIRIGQTINYWKETISDKLKQEIEQKNREEAKARKQQFDIILNYISSLKLENIIMVGDFNNYRDNTPVADWNLNVIDQAIQGKLIRETPKDSGSWSACYNAEEKSIFTSKLGWKSQSVYYFRLDHLFISPEMSPMIRDKSYDWEFALQEITNESPNCVLDKNNNIQIKQGFPDHAIFAVTIETE
;
A
#
# COMPACT_ATOMS: atom_id res chain seq x y z
N MET A 1 14.42 7.21 19.83
CA MET A 1 14.26 5.77 19.48
C MET A 1 13.89 5.75 18.01
N ARG A 2 13.89 4.61 17.32
CA ARG A 2 13.48 4.59 15.92
C ARG A 2 12.25 3.71 15.76
N LEU A 3 11.29 4.18 14.99
CA LEU A 3 10.18 3.38 14.48
C LEU A 3 10.50 3.02 13.03
N ARG A 4 10.75 1.74 12.78
CA ARG A 4 10.90 1.18 11.45
C ARG A 4 9.59 0.60 10.99
N ILE A 5 9.07 1.08 9.87
CA ILE A 5 7.77 0.66 9.34
C ILE A 5 7.99 0.09 7.95
N LYS A 6 7.44 -1.10 7.71
CA LYS A 6 7.36 -1.68 6.37
C LYS A 6 5.90 -1.85 5.96
N GLU A 7 5.59 -1.52 4.72
CA GLU A 7 4.28 -1.75 4.12
C GLU A 7 4.42 -2.59 2.86
N TRP A 8 3.46 -3.50 2.65
CA TRP A 8 3.39 -4.30 1.44
C TRP A 8 1.98 -4.79 1.08
N THR A 9 1.64 -4.77 -0.19
CA THR A 9 0.38 -5.30 -0.73
C THR A 9 0.50 -6.76 -1.17
N LEU A 10 -0.37 -7.64 -0.66
CA LEU A 10 -0.29 -9.10 -0.85
C LEU A 10 -0.87 -9.64 -2.17
N ASN A 11 -1.55 -8.81 -2.96
CA ASN A 11 -2.17 -9.19 -4.24
C ASN A 11 -3.13 -10.40 -4.14
N LEU A 12 -4.02 -10.40 -3.16
CA LEU A 12 -5.01 -11.46 -2.96
C LEU A 12 -6.34 -11.18 -3.68
N SER A 13 -6.56 -9.94 -4.13
CA SER A 13 -7.76 -9.49 -4.87
C SER A 13 -9.09 -10.06 -4.33
N SER A 14 -9.21 -10.12 -3.00
CA SER A 14 -10.39 -10.61 -2.26
C SER A 14 -10.74 -12.10 -2.38
N LYS A 15 -9.86 -12.98 -2.91
CA LYS A 15 -10.13 -14.43 -2.97
C LYS A 15 -9.50 -15.19 -1.79
N ASP A 16 -10.26 -16.09 -1.18
CA ASP A 16 -9.85 -16.89 -0.03
C ASP A 16 -9.04 -18.15 -0.40
N ASN A 17 -9.13 -18.59 -1.65
CA ASN A 17 -8.49 -19.82 -2.15
C ASN A 17 -7.08 -19.61 -2.75
N ILE A 18 -6.60 -18.37 -2.85
CA ILE A 18 -5.25 -18.08 -3.35
C ILE A 18 -4.21 -18.45 -2.31
N VAL A 19 -3.12 -19.10 -2.72
CA VAL A 19 -2.00 -19.42 -1.82
C VAL A 19 -0.94 -18.33 -1.93
N ILE A 20 -0.61 -17.68 -0.82
CA ILE A 20 0.56 -16.79 -0.74
C ILE A 20 1.77 -17.54 -0.17
N PRO A 21 3.01 -17.23 -0.59
CA PRO A 21 4.22 -17.83 -0.03
C PRO A 21 4.56 -17.17 1.31
N TYR A 22 3.73 -17.41 2.32
CA TYR A 22 3.79 -16.70 3.61
C TYR A 22 5.17 -16.77 4.31
N LYS A 23 5.91 -17.88 4.17
CA LYS A 23 7.27 -17.99 4.73
C LYS A 23 8.23 -17.01 4.07
N TYR A 24 8.24 -17.01 2.74
CA TYR A 24 9.05 -16.09 1.94
C TYR A 24 8.71 -14.63 2.26
N ILE A 25 7.42 -14.31 2.36
CA ILE A 25 6.97 -12.95 2.71
C ILE A 25 7.51 -12.54 4.08
N ALA A 26 7.36 -13.41 5.08
CA ALA A 26 7.88 -13.13 6.42
C ALA A 26 9.40 -13.00 6.45
N GLU A 27 10.12 -13.91 5.78
CA GLU A 27 11.58 -13.84 5.66
C GLU A 27 11.99 -12.53 4.96
N THR A 28 11.36 -12.15 3.86
CA THR A 28 11.67 -10.90 3.15
C THR A 28 11.49 -9.67 4.06
N LEU A 29 10.38 -9.60 4.79
CA LEU A 29 10.10 -8.48 5.69
C LEU A 29 11.04 -8.42 6.90
N LEU A 30 11.53 -9.57 7.37
CA LEU A 30 12.35 -9.71 8.57
C LEU A 30 13.87 -9.78 8.33
N THR A 31 14.35 -10.03 7.11
CA THR A 31 15.73 -10.52 6.90
C THR A 31 16.65 -9.63 6.07
N LYS A 32 16.34 -8.34 5.86
CA LYS A 32 17.36 -7.41 5.32
C LYS A 32 18.34 -6.98 6.42
N ARG A 33 19.43 -7.75 6.53
CA ARG A 33 20.74 -7.46 7.15
C ARG A 33 20.72 -6.73 8.50
N GLY A 34 20.66 -7.52 9.58
CA GLY A 34 21.33 -7.25 10.86
C GLY A 34 20.79 -6.12 11.75
N GLU A 35 20.19 -5.07 11.21
CA GLU A 35 19.81 -3.86 11.96
C GLU A 35 18.43 -3.30 11.59
N ASP A 36 17.70 -3.93 10.65
CA ASP A 36 16.50 -3.35 10.03
C ASP A 36 15.24 -4.23 10.16
N ILE A 37 15.12 -4.90 11.31
CA ILE A 37 13.88 -5.59 11.70
C ILE A 37 12.79 -4.52 11.91
N PRO A 38 11.67 -4.56 11.16
CA PRO A 38 10.62 -3.56 11.31
C PRO A 38 10.02 -3.62 12.71
N ASP A 39 9.66 -2.47 13.25
CA ASP A 39 8.88 -2.41 14.49
C ASP A 39 7.38 -2.50 14.20
N ILE A 40 6.98 -2.10 12.99
CA ILE A 40 5.62 -2.12 12.49
C ILE A 40 5.63 -2.66 11.05
N ILE A 41 4.72 -3.60 10.76
CA ILE A 41 4.48 -4.12 9.42
C ILE A 41 3.01 -3.88 9.09
N ILE A 42 2.74 -3.29 7.94
CA ILE A 42 1.39 -3.06 7.43
C ILE A 42 1.23 -3.89 6.17
N LEU A 43 0.26 -4.80 6.15
CA LEU A 43 -0.03 -5.60 4.97
C LEU A 43 -1.40 -5.26 4.43
N ASN A 44 -1.43 -4.91 3.16
CA ASN A 44 -2.64 -4.61 2.41
C ASN A 44 -3.11 -5.83 1.61
N GLU A 45 -4.39 -5.85 1.30
CA GLU A 45 -5.07 -7.00 0.70
C GLU A 45 -5.06 -8.28 1.56
N TYR A 46 -4.98 -8.15 2.88
CA TYR A 46 -5.07 -9.27 3.80
C TYR A 46 -6.48 -9.89 3.82
N VAL A 47 -6.55 -11.22 3.81
CA VAL A 47 -7.81 -11.98 3.88
C VAL A 47 -7.75 -12.91 5.10
N PRO A 48 -8.38 -12.57 6.24
CA PRO A 48 -8.24 -13.33 7.48
C PRO A 48 -8.63 -14.79 7.34
N GLN A 49 -9.66 -15.08 6.53
CA GLN A 49 -10.13 -16.44 6.33
C GLN A 49 -9.17 -17.32 5.51
N ASN A 50 -8.25 -16.72 4.77
CA ASN A 50 -7.28 -17.42 3.95
C ASN A 50 -6.26 -18.17 4.84
N ASN A 51 -6.07 -19.47 4.59
CA ASN A 51 -5.17 -20.30 5.39
C ASN A 51 -3.72 -19.83 5.39
N SER A 52 -3.24 -19.26 4.28
CA SER A 52 -1.87 -18.73 4.17
C SER A 52 -1.73 -17.42 4.95
N CYS A 53 -2.77 -16.58 4.98
CA CYS A 53 -2.84 -15.39 5.83
C CYS A 53 -2.83 -15.75 7.33
N LYS A 54 -3.62 -16.75 7.74
CA LYS A 54 -3.61 -17.26 9.12
C LYS A 54 -2.22 -17.75 9.54
N LYS A 55 -1.53 -18.47 8.66
CA LYS A 55 -0.15 -18.94 8.90
C LYS A 55 0.85 -17.79 8.94
N LEU A 56 0.71 -16.80 8.06
CA LEU A 56 1.56 -15.59 8.05
C LEU A 56 1.44 -14.83 9.37
N LYS A 57 0.21 -14.53 9.78
CA LYS A 57 -0.12 -13.88 11.05
C LYS A 57 0.50 -14.64 12.22
N LYS A 58 0.23 -15.95 12.31
CA LYS A 58 0.79 -16.79 13.38
C LYS A 58 2.31 -16.76 13.41
N LEU A 59 2.98 -16.76 12.26
CA LEU A 59 4.45 -16.71 12.20
C LEU A 59 5.00 -15.40 12.77
N PHE A 60 4.33 -14.27 12.54
CA PHE A 60 4.70 -12.99 13.15
C PHE A 60 4.38 -12.95 14.66
N GLU A 61 3.24 -13.49 15.09
CA GLU A 61 2.89 -13.62 16.51
C GLU A 61 3.90 -14.47 17.27
N ASP A 62 4.30 -15.62 16.69
CA ASP A 62 5.35 -16.49 17.24
C ASP A 62 6.74 -15.77 17.30
N LYS A 63 6.89 -14.61 16.64
CA LYS A 63 8.08 -13.74 16.67
C LYS A 63 7.89 -12.47 17.52
N GLY A 64 6.83 -12.38 18.32
CA GLY A 64 6.60 -11.28 19.25
C GLY A 64 5.95 -10.05 18.63
N TYR A 65 5.07 -10.23 17.64
CA TYR A 65 4.22 -9.16 17.09
C TYR A 65 2.76 -9.36 17.51
N SER A 66 2.12 -8.29 17.98
CA SER A 66 0.66 -8.20 18.08
C SER A 66 0.04 -7.85 16.73
N SER A 67 -1.13 -8.42 16.43
CA SER A 67 -1.85 -8.18 15.17
C SER A 67 -3.13 -7.38 15.37
N PHE A 68 -3.39 -6.42 14.49
CA PHE A 68 -4.55 -5.52 14.53
C PHE A 68 -5.20 -5.43 13.15
N TYR A 69 -6.51 -5.63 13.07
CA TYR A 69 -7.30 -5.54 11.83
C TYR A 69 -8.80 -5.43 12.16
N GLN A 70 -9.66 -5.16 11.16
CA GLN A 70 -11.08 -4.88 11.35
C GLN A 70 -11.94 -6.14 11.60
N GLY A 71 -11.35 -7.32 11.72
CA GLY A 71 -12.06 -8.55 12.08
C GLY A 71 -12.14 -9.60 10.97
N GLU A 72 -12.54 -10.81 11.38
CA GLU A 72 -12.36 -12.06 10.64
C GLU A 72 -13.23 -12.20 9.38
N ASN A 73 -14.35 -11.48 9.30
CA ASN A 73 -15.29 -11.59 8.19
C ASN A 73 -15.03 -10.60 7.05
N THR A 74 -14.01 -9.75 7.20
CA THR A 74 -13.70 -8.71 6.23
C THR A 74 -12.66 -9.21 5.23
N ILE A 75 -12.99 -9.19 3.94
CA ILE A 75 -12.08 -9.56 2.85
C ILE A 75 -11.23 -8.36 2.42
N ASN A 76 -10.02 -8.63 1.93
CA ASN A 76 -9.14 -7.66 1.25
C ASN A 76 -8.78 -6.41 2.06
N GLN A 77 -8.61 -6.58 3.37
CA GLN A 77 -8.42 -5.50 4.35
C GLN A 77 -6.95 -5.20 4.61
N THR A 78 -6.70 -4.22 5.49
CA THR A 78 -5.38 -3.94 6.05
C THR A 78 -5.21 -4.69 7.37
N ILE A 79 -4.06 -5.33 7.56
CA ILE A 79 -3.59 -5.82 8.87
C ILE A 79 -2.33 -5.04 9.26
N MET A 80 -2.23 -4.69 10.53
CA MET A 80 -1.03 -4.12 11.13
C MET A 80 -0.46 -5.09 12.15
N LEU A 81 0.84 -5.37 12.05
CA LEU A 81 1.61 -6.18 12.97
C LEU A 81 2.60 -5.26 13.68
N VAL A 82 2.58 -5.24 15.01
CA VAL A 82 3.42 -4.32 15.82
C VAL A 82 4.18 -5.13 16.86
N ARG A 83 5.48 -4.88 17.02
CA ARG A 83 6.27 -5.56 18.05
C ARG A 83 5.67 -5.34 19.45
N GLU A 84 5.48 -6.41 20.20
CA GLU A 84 4.81 -6.41 21.52
C GLU A 84 5.50 -5.50 22.54
N GLU A 85 6.83 -5.37 22.45
CA GLU A 85 7.63 -4.51 23.33
C GLU A 85 7.26 -3.03 23.25
N LEU A 86 6.65 -2.60 22.13
CA LEU A 86 6.13 -1.25 21.94
C LEU A 86 4.83 -1.01 22.71
N LYS A 87 4.25 -2.05 23.32
CA LYS A 87 2.98 -2.01 24.06
C LYS A 87 1.86 -1.32 23.27
N PRO A 88 1.59 -1.77 22.02
CA PRO A 88 0.58 -1.16 21.17
C PRO A 88 -0.83 -1.26 21.78
N SER A 89 -1.62 -0.21 21.59
CA SER A 89 -3.06 -0.23 21.90
C SER A 89 -3.87 0.12 20.66
N GLN A 90 -4.78 -0.77 20.25
CA GLN A 90 -5.71 -0.48 19.15
C GLN A 90 -6.72 0.58 19.58
N VAL A 91 -6.89 1.62 18.74
CA VAL A 91 -7.76 2.76 19.05
C VAL A 91 -9.11 2.62 18.39
N ASN A 92 -9.15 2.19 17.12
CA ASN A 92 -10.41 2.00 16.43
C ASN A 92 -10.98 0.60 16.71
N GLU A 93 -12.21 0.56 17.22
CA GLU A 93 -13.06 -0.61 17.03
C GLU A 93 -13.22 -0.88 15.52
N PRO A 94 -13.37 -2.14 15.11
CA PRO A 94 -13.76 -2.49 13.76
C PRO A 94 -14.88 -1.59 13.23
N VAL A 95 -14.58 -0.74 12.25
CA VAL A 95 -15.64 -0.04 11.52
C VAL A 95 -16.38 -1.14 10.76
N LYS A 96 -17.60 -1.48 11.18
CA LYS A 96 -18.46 -2.36 10.40
C LYS A 96 -18.79 -1.64 9.11
N ILE A 97 -18.17 -2.11 8.03
CA ILE A 97 -18.45 -1.67 6.69
C ILE A 97 -19.67 -2.44 6.21
N ASP A 98 -20.87 -1.88 6.41
CA ASP A 98 -22.01 -2.30 5.62
C ASP A 98 -21.90 -1.59 4.26
N PRO A 99 -21.70 -2.30 3.13
CA PRO A 99 -21.82 -1.68 1.83
C PRO A 99 -23.22 -1.08 1.72
N LEU A 100 -23.32 0.21 1.40
CA LEU A 100 -24.61 0.83 1.16
C LEU A 100 -25.33 0.03 0.06
N LYS A 101 -26.51 -0.50 0.38
CA LYS A 101 -27.31 -1.27 -0.58
C LYS A 101 -27.55 -0.41 -1.82
N GLY A 102 -27.02 -0.86 -2.97
CA GLY A 102 -27.20 -0.21 -4.26
C GLY A 102 -26.00 0.59 -4.76
N GLU A 103 -24.92 0.73 -3.99
CA GLU A 103 -23.67 1.33 -4.51
C GLU A 103 -22.83 0.31 -5.29
N ILE A 104 -22.41 0.69 -6.49
CA ILE A 104 -21.52 -0.12 -7.36
C ILE A 104 -20.11 -0.20 -6.76
N PHE A 105 -19.73 0.78 -5.94
CA PHE A 105 -18.41 0.89 -5.32
C PHE A 105 -18.57 0.98 -3.80
N ASN A 106 -17.78 0.21 -3.05
CA ASN A 106 -17.73 0.34 -1.60
C ASN A 106 -16.94 1.60 -1.24
N ILE A 107 -17.61 2.58 -0.64
CA ILE A 107 -17.03 3.87 -0.24
C ILE A 107 -16.24 3.83 1.07
N TRP A 108 -16.19 2.69 1.77
CA TRP A 108 -15.48 2.60 3.04
C TRP A 108 -14.04 2.10 2.86
N PRO A 109 -13.04 2.89 3.31
CA PRO A 109 -11.65 2.46 3.30
C PRO A 109 -11.39 1.40 4.36
N TYR A 110 -10.35 0.59 4.17
CA TYR A 110 -9.81 -0.23 5.25
C TYR A 110 -8.84 0.62 6.06
N ILE A 111 -9.05 0.67 7.37
CA ILE A 111 -8.25 1.47 8.32
C ILE A 111 -7.99 0.64 9.57
N VAL A 112 -6.74 0.61 10.01
CA VAL A 112 -6.29 0.10 11.30
C VAL A 112 -5.51 1.21 11.99
N HIS A 113 -5.90 1.58 13.20
CA HIS A 113 -5.26 2.63 13.98
C HIS A 113 -4.75 2.05 15.31
N VAL A 114 -3.42 2.12 15.49
CA VAL A 114 -2.72 1.72 16.71
C VAL A 114 -2.00 2.92 17.30
N GLN A 115 -2.11 3.08 18.61
CA GLN A 115 -1.32 4.01 19.39
C GLN A 115 -0.09 3.33 19.99
N ILE A 116 1.04 4.02 19.93
CA ILE A 116 2.30 3.59 20.53
C ILE A 116 2.82 4.73 21.39
N ALA A 117 3.04 4.47 22.67
CA ALA A 117 3.59 5.45 23.61
C ALA A 117 5.10 5.23 23.77
N LEU A 118 5.92 6.17 23.26
CA LEU A 118 7.38 6.14 23.39
C LEU A 118 7.84 7.38 24.14
N LYS A 119 8.54 7.16 25.26
CA LYS A 119 9.09 8.22 26.13
C LYS A 119 8.10 9.32 26.53
N GLY A 120 6.82 8.98 26.64
CA GLY A 120 5.75 9.93 27.00
C GLY A 120 5.07 10.59 25.81
N THR A 121 5.58 10.42 24.58
CA THR A 121 4.94 10.88 23.35
C THR A 121 4.07 9.76 22.78
N ILE A 122 2.82 10.09 22.43
CA ILE A 122 1.89 9.17 21.76
C ILE A 122 2.05 9.35 20.25
N TYR A 123 2.35 8.27 19.54
CA TYR A 123 2.39 8.19 18.09
C TYR A 123 1.14 7.46 17.59
N ASN A 124 0.41 8.08 16.66
CA ASN A 124 -0.81 7.52 16.08
C ASN A 124 -0.47 6.89 14.72
N VAL A 125 -0.32 5.57 14.69
CA VAL A 125 0.02 4.83 13.46
C VAL A 125 -1.24 4.31 12.81
N ILE A 126 -1.46 4.72 11.56
CA ILE A 126 -2.67 4.42 10.79
C ILE A 126 -2.26 3.63 9.54
N GLY A 127 -2.59 2.35 9.52
CA GLY A 127 -2.51 1.51 8.32
C GLY A 127 -3.79 1.67 7.52
N CYS A 128 -3.70 1.98 6.22
CA CYS A 128 -4.89 2.13 5.40
C CYS A 128 -4.79 1.54 4.01
N ARG A 129 -5.97 1.31 3.42
CA ARG A 129 -6.11 1.00 2.01
C ARG A 129 -7.33 1.69 1.42
N ILE A 130 -7.10 2.42 0.35
CA ILE A 130 -8.15 2.93 -0.53
C ILE A 130 -8.41 1.88 -1.60
N ARG A 131 -9.65 1.43 -1.70
CA ARG A 131 -10.03 0.32 -2.58
C ARG A 131 -10.03 0.74 -4.05
N ILE A 132 -9.53 -0.16 -4.88
CA ILE A 132 -9.77 -0.18 -6.32
C ILE A 132 -11.12 -0.84 -6.57
N GLY A 133 -11.97 -0.21 -7.38
CA GLY A 133 -13.14 -0.81 -7.99
C GLY A 133 -12.77 -1.64 -9.23
N GLN A 134 -13.71 -1.80 -10.15
CA GLN A 134 -13.43 -2.42 -11.45
C GLN A 134 -12.81 -1.39 -12.40
N THR A 135 -11.54 -1.03 -12.21
CA THR A 135 -10.84 -0.20 -13.19
C THR A 135 -10.76 -0.97 -14.51
N ILE A 136 -11.39 -0.43 -15.56
CA ILE A 136 -11.33 -1.04 -16.90
C ILE A 136 -10.09 -0.48 -17.60
N ASN A 137 -9.09 -1.33 -17.77
CA ASN A 137 -7.86 -0.96 -18.42
C ASN A 137 -7.97 -1.04 -19.97
N TYR A 138 -7.25 -0.13 -20.62
CA TYR A 138 -7.10 -0.02 -22.08
C TYR A 138 -6.19 -1.11 -22.67
N TRP A 139 -6.51 -2.39 -22.51
CA TRP A 139 -5.61 -3.48 -22.98
C TRP A 139 -5.85 -3.94 -24.42
N LYS A 140 -6.78 -3.33 -25.15
CA LYS A 140 -7.08 -3.73 -26.54
C LYS A 140 -6.68 -2.62 -27.51
N GLU A 141 -5.83 -2.94 -28.46
CA GLU A 141 -5.33 -2.05 -29.53
C GLU A 141 -6.46 -1.48 -30.41
N THR A 142 -7.66 -2.07 -30.36
CA THR A 142 -8.84 -1.56 -31.05
C THR A 142 -10.04 -1.57 -30.10
N ILE A 143 -10.35 -0.40 -29.55
CA ILE A 143 -11.59 -0.14 -28.82
C ILE A 143 -12.34 0.99 -29.53
N SER A 144 -13.66 0.84 -29.64
CA SER A 144 -14.52 1.87 -30.23
C SER A 144 -14.49 3.14 -29.38
N ASP A 145 -14.74 4.30 -29.99
CA ASP A 145 -14.78 5.57 -29.24
C ASP A 145 -15.90 5.58 -28.19
N LYS A 146 -17.00 4.88 -28.45
CA LYS A 146 -18.06 4.64 -27.46
C LYS A 146 -17.53 3.90 -26.22
N LEU A 147 -16.75 2.82 -26.43
CA LEU A 147 -16.18 2.06 -25.34
C LEU A 147 -15.11 2.87 -24.57
N LYS A 148 -14.32 3.71 -25.27
CA LYS A 148 -13.40 4.65 -24.61
C LYS A 148 -14.15 5.58 -23.66
N GLN A 149 -15.22 6.21 -24.11
CA GLN A 149 -16.03 7.11 -23.30
C GLN A 149 -16.64 6.40 -22.08
N GLU A 150 -17.15 5.18 -22.26
CA GLU A 150 -17.68 4.35 -21.15
C GLU A 150 -16.59 4.00 -20.12
N ILE A 151 -15.37 3.69 -20.56
CA ILE A 151 -14.23 3.41 -19.68
C ILE A 151 -13.80 4.67 -18.93
N GLU A 152 -13.68 5.81 -19.61
CA GLU A 152 -13.32 7.09 -18.98
C GLU A 152 -14.34 7.48 -17.91
N GLN A 153 -15.64 7.33 -18.21
CA GLN A 153 -16.70 7.63 -17.26
C GLN A 153 -16.60 6.75 -16.00
N LYS A 154 -16.40 5.43 -16.17
CA LYS A 154 -16.21 4.51 -15.04
C LYS A 154 -14.97 4.84 -14.21
N ASN A 155 -13.87 5.18 -14.85
CA ASN A 155 -12.64 5.56 -14.14
C ASN A 155 -12.83 6.87 -13.35
N ARG A 156 -13.62 7.83 -13.86
CA ARG A 156 -13.98 9.04 -13.10
C ARG A 156 -14.88 8.74 -11.89
N GLU A 157 -15.86 7.86 -12.05
CA GLU A 157 -16.72 7.43 -10.94
C GLU A 157 -15.88 6.73 -9.85
N GLU A 158 -14.96 5.88 -10.25
CA GLU A 158 -14.04 5.22 -9.33
C GLU A 158 -13.11 6.21 -8.61
N ALA A 159 -12.54 7.17 -9.34
CA ALA A 159 -11.72 8.22 -8.76
C ALA A 159 -12.47 9.05 -7.71
N LYS A 160 -13.74 9.40 -7.97
CA LYS A 160 -14.60 10.07 -6.98
C LYS A 160 -14.83 9.22 -5.74
N ALA A 161 -15.06 7.91 -5.90
CA ALA A 161 -15.21 6.99 -4.77
C ALA A 161 -13.92 6.86 -3.95
N ARG A 162 -12.74 6.86 -4.60
CA ARG A 162 -11.44 6.88 -3.91
C ARG A 162 -11.21 8.17 -3.15
N LYS A 163 -11.58 9.32 -3.72
CA LYS A 163 -11.56 10.60 -3.02
C LYS A 163 -12.46 10.58 -1.78
N GLN A 164 -13.68 10.08 -1.90
CA GLN A 164 -14.60 9.95 -0.77
C GLN A 164 -14.04 9.06 0.34
N GLN A 165 -13.43 7.92 -0.02
CA GLN A 165 -12.72 7.06 0.93
C GLN A 165 -11.61 7.83 1.68
N PHE A 166 -10.82 8.62 0.97
CA PHE A 166 -9.78 9.44 1.60
C PHE A 166 -10.35 10.54 2.50
N ASP A 167 -11.40 11.24 2.06
CA ASP A 167 -12.09 12.24 2.86
C ASP A 167 -12.63 11.64 4.18
N ILE A 168 -13.11 10.38 4.16
CA ILE A 168 -13.51 9.64 5.37
C ILE A 168 -12.32 9.45 6.32
N ILE A 169 -11.13 9.08 5.81
CA ILE A 169 -9.91 8.93 6.62
C ILE A 169 -9.53 10.28 7.24
N LEU A 170 -9.54 11.37 6.48
CA LEU A 170 -9.19 12.70 6.98
C LEU A 170 -10.18 13.21 8.02
N ASN A 171 -11.47 12.92 7.84
CA ASN A 171 -12.52 13.24 8.81
C ASN A 171 -12.37 12.41 10.10
N TYR A 172 -12.00 11.13 9.98
CA TYR A 172 -11.68 10.27 11.12
C TYR A 172 -10.53 10.88 11.94
N ILE A 173 -9.41 11.20 11.28
CA ILE A 173 -8.24 11.85 11.90
C ILE A 173 -8.62 13.16 12.59
N SER A 174 -9.38 14.02 11.89
CA SER A 174 -9.77 15.34 12.39
C SER A 174 -10.74 15.23 13.57
N SER A 175 -11.70 14.30 13.54
CA SER A 175 -12.71 14.16 14.60
C SER A 175 -12.11 13.69 15.93
N LEU A 176 -11.06 12.88 15.87
CA LEU A 176 -10.31 12.43 17.04
C LEU A 176 -9.21 13.40 17.49
N LYS A 177 -8.99 14.50 16.75
CA LYS A 177 -7.94 15.50 17.03
C LYS A 177 -6.57 14.84 17.22
N LEU A 178 -6.23 13.92 16.33
CA LEU A 178 -4.96 13.19 16.42
C LEU A 178 -3.77 14.12 16.13
N GLU A 179 -2.67 13.88 16.84
CA GLU A 179 -1.36 14.50 16.67
C GLU A 179 -0.32 13.40 16.44
N ASN A 180 0.91 13.73 16.03
CA ASN A 180 1.97 12.75 15.78
C ASN A 180 1.53 11.57 14.89
N ILE A 181 0.88 11.89 13.77
CA ILE A 181 0.25 10.91 12.89
C ILE A 181 1.28 10.34 11.93
N ILE A 182 1.31 9.02 11.81
CA ILE A 182 2.03 8.28 10.78
C ILE A 182 1.02 7.42 10.03
N MET A 183 0.60 7.84 8.85
CA MET A 183 -0.36 7.13 8.02
C MET A 183 0.33 6.47 6.84
N VAL A 184 0.24 5.14 6.75
CA VAL A 184 0.95 4.32 5.77
C VAL A 184 0.00 3.32 5.11
N GLY A 185 0.12 3.12 3.80
CA GLY A 185 -0.83 2.26 3.11
C GLY A 185 -0.80 2.31 1.59
N ASP A 186 -1.74 1.59 0.99
CA ASP A 186 -2.00 1.58 -0.45
C ASP A 186 -3.18 2.53 -0.75
N PHE A 187 -2.85 3.75 -1.20
CA PHE A 187 -3.82 4.81 -1.46
C PHE A 187 -4.41 4.77 -2.88
N ASN A 188 -3.94 3.86 -3.74
CA ASN A 188 -4.43 3.70 -5.11
C ASN A 188 -4.58 5.02 -5.88
N ASN A 189 -3.62 5.92 -5.73
CA ASN A 189 -3.69 7.26 -6.31
C ASN A 189 -2.99 7.37 -7.66
N TYR A 190 -3.51 8.27 -8.49
CA TYR A 190 -2.92 8.56 -9.78
C TYR A 190 -1.77 9.56 -9.68
N ARG A 191 -0.86 9.53 -10.65
CA ARG A 191 0.16 10.57 -10.87
C ARG A 191 -0.47 11.93 -11.18
N ASP A 192 0.32 12.98 -11.13
CA ASP A 192 -0.09 14.26 -11.70
C ASP A 192 -0.32 14.16 -13.21
N ASN A 193 -1.19 15.03 -13.73
CA ASN A 193 -1.51 15.14 -15.15
C ASN A 193 -2.10 13.86 -15.80
N THR A 194 -2.74 12.98 -15.02
CA THR A 194 -3.55 11.91 -15.61
C THR A 194 -4.87 12.44 -16.17
N PRO A 195 -5.47 11.77 -17.18
CA PRO A 195 -6.78 12.15 -17.73
C PRO A 195 -7.93 12.14 -16.70
N VAL A 196 -7.74 11.40 -15.59
CA VAL A 196 -8.70 11.27 -14.49
C VAL A 196 -8.21 12.11 -13.31
N ALA A 197 -8.44 13.42 -13.40
CA ALA A 197 -7.96 14.38 -12.43
C ALA A 197 -8.66 14.31 -11.06
N ASP A 198 -9.78 13.58 -10.95
CA ASP A 198 -10.59 13.50 -9.73
C ASP A 198 -9.88 12.79 -8.54
N TRP A 199 -8.79 12.03 -8.79
CA TRP A 199 -8.02 11.33 -7.76
C TRP A 199 -6.51 11.22 -8.10
N ASN A 200 -5.83 12.36 -8.16
CA ASN A 200 -4.38 12.44 -8.39
C ASN A 200 -3.62 13.09 -7.21
N LEU A 201 -2.29 13.21 -7.31
CA LEU A 201 -1.46 13.80 -6.25
C LEU A 201 -1.87 15.24 -5.90
N ASN A 202 -2.14 16.08 -6.91
CA ASN A 202 -2.63 17.44 -6.66
C ASN A 202 -3.93 17.48 -5.84
N VAL A 203 -4.89 16.60 -6.13
CA VAL A 203 -6.15 16.51 -5.36
C VAL A 203 -5.87 16.07 -3.92
N ILE A 204 -4.96 15.12 -3.72
CA ILE A 204 -4.55 14.66 -2.41
C ILE A 204 -3.89 15.79 -1.61
N ASP A 205 -2.94 16.50 -2.22
CA ASP A 205 -2.21 17.60 -1.58
C ASP A 205 -3.17 18.75 -1.20
N GLN A 206 -4.17 19.01 -2.06
CA GLN A 206 -5.26 19.95 -1.75
C GLN A 206 -6.21 19.47 -0.66
N ALA A 207 -6.39 18.16 -0.47
CA ALA A 207 -7.26 17.61 0.56
C ALA A 207 -6.60 17.62 1.95
N ILE A 208 -5.29 17.38 2.03
CA ILE A 208 -4.56 17.34 3.30
C ILE A 208 -4.27 18.73 3.88
N GLN A 209 -4.27 19.81 3.07
CA GLN A 209 -4.22 21.24 3.48
C GLN A 209 -3.28 21.57 4.66
N GLY A 210 -2.07 21.00 4.69
CA GLY A 210 -1.10 21.24 5.77
C GLY A 210 -1.42 20.56 7.11
N LYS A 211 -2.51 19.79 7.22
CA LYS A 211 -2.77 18.89 8.36
C LYS A 211 -1.84 17.68 8.34
N LEU A 212 -1.49 17.23 7.15
CA LEU A 212 -0.52 16.18 6.88
C LEU A 212 0.40 16.64 5.75
N ILE A 213 1.59 16.06 5.71
CA ILE A 213 2.53 16.15 4.61
C ILE A 213 2.65 14.77 3.97
N ARG A 214 2.63 14.75 2.64
CA ARG A 214 2.88 13.55 1.85
C ARG A 214 4.38 13.36 1.64
N GLU A 215 4.90 12.21 2.03
CA GLU A 215 6.34 11.94 2.09
C GLU A 215 6.71 10.73 1.24
N THR A 216 6.63 10.87 -0.08
CA THR A 216 6.93 9.77 -1.02
C THR A 216 8.40 9.75 -1.43
N PRO A 217 9.04 8.57 -1.55
CA PRO A 217 10.36 8.44 -2.18
C PRO A 217 10.37 9.09 -3.57
N LYS A 218 11.37 9.93 -3.83
CA LYS A 218 11.46 10.71 -5.09
C LYS A 218 11.96 9.88 -6.27
N ASP A 219 12.86 8.94 -5.99
CA ASP A 219 13.69 8.27 -7.00
C ASP A 219 13.22 6.84 -7.32
N SER A 220 12.04 6.45 -6.83
CA SER A 220 11.46 5.13 -7.07
C SER A 220 9.92 5.14 -7.07
N GLY A 221 9.32 4.20 -7.80
CA GLY A 221 7.88 3.95 -7.81
C GLY A 221 7.54 2.62 -7.13
N SER A 222 6.36 2.55 -6.51
CA SER A 222 5.83 1.32 -5.87
C SER A 222 5.14 0.35 -6.83
N TRP A 223 4.76 0.82 -8.02
CA TRP A 223 4.43 -0.03 -9.17
C TRP A 223 5.51 0.11 -10.24
N SER A 224 5.54 -0.82 -11.19
CA SER A 224 6.41 -0.86 -12.38
C SER A 224 6.22 0.31 -13.37
N ALA A 225 5.98 1.52 -12.86
CA ALA A 225 5.78 2.74 -13.59
C ALA A 225 7.14 3.42 -13.90
N CYS A 226 7.53 3.25 -15.17
CA CYS A 226 8.05 4.29 -16.05
C CYS A 226 9.17 5.19 -15.48
N TYR A 227 10.41 4.81 -15.80
CA TYR A 227 11.63 5.58 -15.54
C TYR A 227 11.80 6.73 -16.55
N ASN A 228 12.38 7.85 -16.13
CA ASN A 228 12.93 8.85 -17.04
C ASN A 228 14.13 8.26 -17.84
N ALA A 229 14.52 8.92 -18.94
CA ALA A 229 15.50 8.38 -19.89
C ALA A 229 16.93 8.21 -19.34
N GLU A 230 17.30 8.91 -18.26
CA GLU A 230 18.63 8.81 -17.64
C GLU A 230 18.75 7.64 -16.66
N GLU A 231 17.73 7.41 -15.81
CA GLU A 231 17.67 6.27 -14.88
C GLU A 231 17.36 4.95 -15.59
N LYS A 232 16.78 5.05 -16.80
CA LYS A 232 16.68 3.95 -17.75
C LYS A 232 18.03 3.24 -17.93
N SER A 233 19.16 3.95 -17.92
CA SER A 233 20.47 3.34 -18.20
C SER A 233 20.92 2.33 -17.13
N ILE A 234 20.50 2.48 -15.86
CA ILE A 234 20.92 1.57 -14.78
C ILE A 234 20.12 0.26 -14.80
N PHE A 235 18.84 0.31 -15.17
CA PHE A 235 17.97 -0.87 -15.26
C PHE A 235 17.92 -1.53 -16.66
N THR A 236 17.97 -0.76 -17.74
CA THR A 236 17.99 -1.31 -19.11
C THR A 236 19.35 -1.89 -19.53
N SER A 237 20.47 -1.41 -18.98
CA SER A 237 21.80 -1.96 -19.30
C SER A 237 22.06 -3.35 -18.70
N LYS A 238 21.38 -3.71 -17.60
CA LYS A 238 21.46 -5.05 -17.00
C LYS A 238 20.38 -6.02 -17.47
N LEU A 239 19.18 -5.54 -17.86
CA LEU A 239 18.00 -6.42 -17.99
C LEU A 239 17.15 -6.25 -19.26
N GLY A 240 17.46 -5.34 -20.19
CA GLY A 240 16.78 -5.30 -21.50
C GLY A 240 15.27 -4.97 -21.49
N TRP A 241 14.78 -4.30 -20.44
CA TRP A 241 13.35 -4.03 -20.23
C TRP A 241 12.74 -2.96 -21.16
N LYS A 242 11.53 -3.21 -21.64
CA LYS A 242 10.64 -2.21 -22.28
C LYS A 242 9.29 -2.19 -21.54
N SER A 243 9.20 -1.50 -20.41
CA SER A 243 7.91 -1.27 -19.74
C SER A 243 7.04 -0.36 -20.62
N GLN A 244 5.88 -0.85 -21.07
CA GLN A 244 4.90 -0.06 -21.83
C GLN A 244 3.54 0.08 -21.14
N SER A 245 3.41 -0.30 -19.87
CA SER A 245 2.06 -0.32 -19.28
C SER A 245 2.00 -0.18 -17.77
N VAL A 246 2.39 0.99 -17.21
CA VAL A 246 1.79 1.54 -15.98
C VAL A 246 1.89 3.07 -15.97
N TYR A 247 1.22 3.75 -16.91
CA TYR A 247 1.34 5.21 -17.04
C TYR A 247 0.64 6.02 -15.93
N TYR A 248 -0.18 5.39 -15.09
CA TYR A 248 -1.13 6.13 -14.24
C TYR A 248 -0.81 6.14 -12.75
N PHE A 249 -0.05 5.18 -12.22
CA PHE A 249 0.09 5.01 -10.77
C PHE A 249 1.48 5.42 -10.29
N ARG A 250 1.49 6.28 -9.27
CA ARG A 250 2.58 6.45 -8.32
C ARG A 250 1.90 6.36 -6.98
N LEU A 251 1.86 5.16 -6.44
CA LEU A 251 1.30 4.98 -5.12
C LEU A 251 2.21 5.70 -4.12
N ASP A 252 1.66 6.70 -3.45
CA ASP A 252 2.25 7.23 -2.24
C ASP A 252 1.90 6.25 -1.11
N HIS A 253 2.79 6.10 -0.13
CA HIS A 253 2.56 5.19 0.99
C HIS A 253 2.75 5.89 2.34
N LEU A 254 3.01 7.20 2.37
CA LEU A 254 3.27 7.90 3.63
C LEU A 254 2.66 9.29 3.63
N PHE A 255 1.80 9.51 4.61
CA PHE A 255 1.36 10.82 5.06
C PHE A 255 1.69 10.94 6.53
N ILE A 256 2.28 12.07 6.92
CA ILE A 256 2.78 12.28 8.28
C ILE A 256 2.39 13.66 8.79
N SER A 257 2.27 13.83 10.10
CA SER A 257 2.10 15.18 10.66
C SER A 257 3.28 16.09 10.29
N PRO A 258 3.06 17.39 10.00
CA PRO A 258 4.11 18.31 9.56
C PRO A 258 5.33 18.37 10.49
N GLU A 259 5.10 18.41 11.80
CA GLU A 259 6.12 18.48 12.84
C GLU A 259 7.03 17.25 12.86
N MET A 260 6.56 16.12 12.33
CA MET A 260 7.30 14.87 12.28
C MET A 260 8.11 14.68 11.00
N SER A 261 7.85 15.44 9.93
CA SER A 261 8.60 15.31 8.67
C SER A 261 10.14 15.41 8.87
N PRO A 262 10.68 16.35 9.68
CA PRO A 262 12.12 16.41 9.99
C PRO A 262 12.70 15.18 10.73
N MET A 263 11.82 14.32 11.27
CA MET A 263 12.20 13.12 12.00
C MET A 263 12.37 11.90 11.09
N ILE A 264 11.92 11.99 9.83
CA ILE A 264 12.15 10.93 8.85
C ILE A 264 13.65 10.84 8.56
N ARG A 265 14.23 9.66 8.78
CA ARG A 265 15.66 9.39 8.55
C ARG A 265 15.91 8.71 7.22
N ASP A 266 15.05 7.79 6.87
CA ASP A 266 15.13 7.06 5.62
C ASP A 266 13.73 6.68 5.13
N LYS A 267 13.57 6.62 3.82
CA LYS A 267 12.37 6.12 3.15
C LYS A 267 12.71 5.57 1.76
N SER A 268 12.25 4.37 1.45
CA SER A 268 12.59 3.71 0.19
C SER A 268 11.51 2.76 -0.30
N TYR A 269 11.58 2.45 -1.60
CA TYR A 269 10.86 1.34 -2.20
C TYR A 269 11.85 0.23 -2.52
N ASP A 270 11.54 -0.99 -2.11
CA ASP A 270 12.36 -2.17 -2.32
C ASP A 270 11.69 -3.16 -3.29
N TRP A 271 12.33 -3.36 -4.43
CA TRP A 271 11.94 -4.29 -5.49
C TRP A 271 12.82 -5.54 -5.55
N GLU A 272 13.74 -5.72 -4.60
CA GLU A 272 14.72 -6.80 -4.66
C GLU A 272 14.05 -8.18 -4.71
N PHE A 273 12.90 -8.34 -4.04
CA PHE A 273 12.10 -9.57 -4.08
C PHE A 273 11.72 -9.96 -5.53
N ALA A 274 11.25 -9.01 -6.34
CA ALA A 274 10.83 -9.25 -7.72
C ALA A 274 12.05 -9.56 -8.60
N LEU A 275 13.16 -8.84 -8.38
CA LEU A 275 14.42 -9.10 -9.09
C LEU A 275 14.94 -10.51 -8.81
N GLN A 276 14.92 -10.95 -7.56
CA GLN A 276 15.33 -12.30 -7.17
C GLN A 276 14.45 -13.37 -7.82
N GLU A 277 13.12 -13.21 -7.78
CA GLU A 277 12.20 -14.18 -8.40
C GLU A 277 12.39 -14.28 -9.92
N ILE A 278 12.56 -13.15 -10.62
CA ILE A 278 12.84 -13.14 -12.07
C ILE A 278 14.18 -13.81 -12.36
N THR A 279 15.23 -13.48 -11.60
CA THR A 279 16.58 -14.02 -11.80
C THR A 279 16.63 -15.52 -11.56
N ASN A 280 15.83 -16.02 -10.62
CA ASN A 280 15.73 -17.44 -10.28
C ASN A 280 14.74 -18.21 -11.19
N GLU A 281 14.21 -17.57 -12.25
CA GLU A 281 13.20 -18.16 -13.15
C GLU A 281 11.97 -18.69 -12.38
N SER A 282 11.59 -18.01 -11.31
CA SER A 282 10.48 -18.42 -10.46
C SER A 282 9.15 -18.33 -11.20
N PRO A 283 8.24 -19.31 -11.02
CA PRO A 283 6.89 -19.26 -11.59
C PRO A 283 6.01 -18.16 -10.96
N ASN A 284 6.46 -17.48 -9.90
CA ASN A 284 5.71 -16.40 -9.27
C ASN A 284 5.87 -15.06 -10.00
N CYS A 285 6.93 -14.89 -10.78
CA CYS A 285 7.25 -13.65 -11.47
C CYS A 285 7.89 -13.97 -12.82
N VAL A 286 7.11 -13.89 -13.90
CA VAL A 286 7.57 -14.23 -15.25
C VAL A 286 7.55 -13.03 -16.18
N LEU A 287 8.39 -13.04 -17.21
CA LEU A 287 8.32 -12.05 -18.29
C LEU A 287 7.38 -12.56 -19.39
N ASP A 288 6.46 -11.70 -19.84
CA ASP A 288 5.70 -11.98 -21.04
C ASP A 288 6.54 -11.77 -22.32
N LYS A 289 5.96 -12.07 -23.48
CA LYS A 289 6.61 -11.91 -24.80
C LYS A 289 7.07 -10.48 -25.12
N ASN A 290 6.60 -9.49 -24.37
CA ASN A 290 6.92 -8.08 -24.53
C ASN A 290 7.89 -7.58 -23.42
N ASN A 291 8.46 -8.49 -22.63
CA ASN A 291 9.28 -8.20 -21.44
C ASN A 291 8.54 -7.43 -20.34
N ASN A 292 7.21 -7.56 -20.25
CA ASN A 292 6.48 -7.07 -19.08
C ASN A 292 6.51 -8.11 -17.97
N ILE A 293 6.63 -7.64 -16.73
CA ILE A 293 6.57 -8.50 -15.55
C ILE A 293 5.12 -8.91 -15.32
N GLN A 294 4.89 -10.22 -15.24
CA GLN A 294 3.64 -10.83 -14.84
C GLN A 294 3.84 -11.46 -13.47
N ILE A 295 3.20 -10.87 -12.47
CA ILE A 295 3.25 -11.36 -11.10
C ILE A 295 2.05 -12.28 -10.88
N LYS A 296 2.31 -13.49 -10.40
CA LYS A 296 1.28 -14.46 -10.10
C LYS A 296 0.41 -13.93 -8.96
N GLN A 297 -0.91 -14.04 -9.13
CA GLN A 297 -1.86 -13.68 -8.08
C GLN A 297 -1.53 -14.43 -6.76
N GLY A 298 -1.56 -13.71 -5.63
CA GLY A 298 -1.08 -14.21 -4.33
C GLY A 298 0.43 -14.06 -4.11
N PHE A 299 1.17 -13.58 -5.10
CA PHE A 299 2.50 -13.05 -4.91
C PHE A 299 2.42 -11.52 -4.89
N PRO A 300 3.07 -10.84 -3.92
CA PRO A 300 3.02 -9.39 -3.83
C PRO A 300 3.49 -8.73 -5.12
N ASP A 301 2.72 -7.74 -5.58
CA ASP A 301 2.89 -7.09 -6.89
C ASP A 301 3.36 -5.63 -6.82
N HIS A 302 3.66 -5.17 -5.60
CA HIS A 302 4.16 -3.83 -5.30
C HIS A 302 5.56 -3.89 -4.69
N ALA A 303 6.29 -2.79 -4.77
CA ALA A 303 7.48 -2.61 -3.95
C ALA A 303 7.12 -2.69 -2.45
N ILE A 304 8.05 -3.18 -1.64
CA ILE A 304 7.96 -2.98 -0.19
C ILE A 304 8.27 -1.51 0.08
N PHE A 305 7.36 -0.79 0.71
CA PHE A 305 7.67 0.53 1.23
C PHE A 305 8.33 0.39 2.60
N ALA A 306 9.44 1.07 2.82
CA ALA A 306 10.11 1.13 4.11
C ALA A 306 10.32 2.59 4.53
N VAL A 307 10.09 2.89 5.80
CA VAL A 307 10.39 4.20 6.40
C VAL A 307 10.95 4.03 7.81
N THR A 308 11.94 4.84 8.15
CA THR A 308 12.47 4.97 9.50
C THR A 308 12.20 6.37 10.04
N ILE A 309 11.52 6.45 11.18
CA ILE A 309 11.17 7.69 11.86
C ILE A 309 11.90 7.72 13.20
N GLU A 310 12.71 8.76 13.41
CA GLU A 310 13.29 9.04 14.72
C GLU A 310 12.17 9.50 15.66
N THR A 311 12.14 9.00 16.88
CA THR A 311 11.20 9.41 17.91
C THR A 311 11.93 10.24 18.95
N GLU A 312 11.26 11.26 19.47
CA GLU A 312 11.72 12.01 20.64
C GLU A 312 11.97 11.07 21.83
#